data_AF-A0A949E559-F1
#
_entry.id   AF-A0A949E559-F1
#
_cell.length_a   1.000
_cell.length_b   1.000
_cell.length_c   1.000
_cell.angle_alpha   90.00
_cell.angle_beta   90.00
_cell.angle_gamma   90.00
#
_symmetry.space_group_name_H-M   'P 1'
#
loop_
_entity.id
_entity.type
_entity.pdbx_description
1 polymer ?
#
loop_
_entity_poly.entity_id
_entity_poly.type
_entity_poly.pdbx_seq_one_letter_code
_entity_poly.pdbx_strand_id
1 'polypeptide(L)'
;MPRLTEAEQQEIVRFIEADRPLPEKYRFLLFEDKREVELVWNGKSSEVCNIVLPFQVIEQVDEPRAEEPVDSKRKNKDQTLLFSLDERGRQLKGWTNKLIWGDNKLILSSLNNGPL
;
A
#
# COMPACT_ATOMS: atom_id res chain seq x y z
N MET A 1 30.86 1.83 -12.09
CA MET A 1 30.70 2.84 -11.03
C MET A 1 31.69 3.96 -11.27
N PRO A 2 31.26 5.23 -11.42
CA PRO A 2 32.21 6.34 -11.38
C PRO A 2 32.95 6.27 -10.04
N ARG A 3 34.27 6.12 -10.09
CA ARG A 3 35.11 6.01 -8.89
C ARG A 3 35.43 7.43 -8.42
N LEU A 4 35.14 7.72 -7.16
CA LEU A 4 35.57 8.97 -6.52
C LEU A 4 37.07 9.14 -6.66
N THR A 5 37.51 10.33 -7.02
CA THR A 5 38.92 10.71 -6.98
C THR A 5 39.41 10.75 -5.54
N GLU A 6 40.72 10.60 -5.34
CA GLU A 6 41.33 10.59 -4.01
C GLU A 6 41.09 11.91 -3.24
N ALA A 7 41.06 13.04 -3.96
CA ALA A 7 40.71 14.34 -3.40
C ALA A 7 39.25 14.39 -2.91
N GLU A 8 38.31 13.82 -3.67
CA GLU A 8 36.90 13.76 -3.27
C GLU A 8 36.68 12.88 -2.03
N GLN A 9 37.42 11.78 -1.92
CA GLN A 9 37.38 10.92 -0.73
C GLN A 9 37.86 11.66 0.52
N GLN A 10 38.97 12.41 0.41
CA GLN A 10 39.48 13.22 1.53
C GLN A 10 38.51 14.34 1.91
N GLU A 11 37.85 14.97 0.92
CA GLU A 11 36.84 16.00 1.18
C GLU A 11 35.66 15.42 1.97
N ILE A 12 35.13 14.26 1.56
CA ILE A 12 34.05 13.54 2.25
C ILE A 12 34.44 13.22 3.70
N VAL A 13 35.64 12.68 3.93
CA VAL A 13 36.13 12.38 5.28
C VAL A 13 36.14 13.64 6.14
N ARG A 14 36.61 14.77 5.60
CA ARG A 14 36.65 16.04 6.33
C ARG A 14 35.25 16.55 6.73
N PHE A 15 34.24 16.32 5.90
CA PHE A 15 32.85 16.67 6.24
C PHE A 15 32.30 15.77 7.36
N ILE A 16 32.60 14.47 7.31
CA ILE A 16 32.19 13.50 8.34
C ILE A 16 32.87 13.81 9.68
N GLU A 17 34.18 14.10 9.68
CA GLU A 17 34.92 14.46 10.89
C GLU A 17 34.44 15.77 11.52
N ALA A 18 34.00 16.72 10.68
CA ALA A 18 33.46 18.00 11.13
C ALA A 18 31.99 17.93 11.57
N ASP A 19 31.37 16.75 11.51
CA ASP A 19 29.94 16.51 11.75
C ASP A 19 29.04 17.46 10.93
N ARG A 20 29.44 17.69 9.67
CA ARG A 20 28.72 18.55 8.73
C ARG A 20 28.03 17.72 7.66
N PRO A 21 26.86 18.18 7.15
CA PRO A 21 26.20 17.49 6.06
C PRO A 21 27.07 17.47 4.80
N LEU A 22 27.08 16.34 4.12
CA LEU A 22 27.79 16.17 2.86
C LEU A 22 27.15 17.03 1.76
N PRO A 23 27.95 17.69 0.90
CA PRO A 23 27.45 18.37 -0.29
C PRO A 23 26.60 17.46 -1.20
N GLU A 24 25.52 17.99 -1.78
CA GLU A 24 24.58 17.25 -2.63
C GLU A 24 25.26 16.52 -3.81
N LYS A 25 26.36 17.07 -4.35
CA LYS A 25 27.15 16.44 -5.43
C LYS A 25 27.55 14.99 -5.08
N TYR A 26 27.84 14.70 -3.81
CA TYR A 26 28.27 13.36 -3.38
C TYR A 26 27.14 12.39 -3.15
N ARG A 27 25.90 12.87 -2.96
CA ARG A 27 24.71 12.01 -2.82
C ARG A 27 24.54 11.11 -4.04
N PHE A 28 24.83 11.62 -5.23
CA PHE A 28 24.71 10.90 -6.50
C PHE A 28 25.92 10.02 -6.84
N LEU A 29 27.05 10.23 -6.18
CA LEU A 29 28.30 9.49 -6.40
C LEU A 29 28.44 8.33 -5.40
N LEU A 30 27.99 8.52 -4.16
CA LEU A 30 28.11 7.56 -3.07
C LEU A 30 27.01 6.49 -3.06
N PHE A 31 25.81 6.85 -3.51
CA PHE A 31 24.66 5.96 -3.50
C PHE A 31 24.30 5.60 -4.95
N GLU A 32 24.23 4.31 -5.23
CA GLU A 32 23.91 3.74 -6.56
C GLU A 32 22.45 3.98 -6.98
N ASP A 33 21.65 4.58 -6.08
CA ASP A 33 20.25 4.87 -6.33
C ASP A 33 20.11 5.84 -7.50
N LYS A 34 19.33 5.35 -8.46
CA LYS A 34 19.29 5.76 -9.86
C LYS A 34 18.84 7.21 -9.98
N ARG A 35 19.12 7.79 -11.15
CA ARG A 35 18.57 9.05 -11.63
C ARG A 35 17.03 9.02 -11.61
N GLU A 36 16.42 9.19 -10.45
CA GLU A 36 15.00 9.35 -10.31
C GLU A 36 14.73 10.85 -10.22
N VAL A 37 14.00 11.38 -11.21
CA VAL A 37 13.37 12.68 -11.07
C VAL A 37 12.30 12.50 -10.01
N GLU A 38 12.59 12.94 -8.80
CA GLU A 38 11.65 12.85 -7.70
C GLU A 38 10.84 14.15 -7.59
N LEU A 39 9.52 14.05 -7.60
CA LEU A 39 8.66 15.17 -7.26
C LEU A 39 8.76 15.41 -5.74
N VAL A 40 9.34 16.52 -5.32
CA VAL A 40 9.44 16.92 -3.92
C VAL A 40 8.47 18.06 -3.65
N TRP A 41 7.72 17.95 -2.54
CA TRP A 41 6.82 19.00 -2.06
C TRP A 41 6.84 19.03 -0.53
N ASN A 42 6.46 20.19 0.04
CA ASN A 42 6.41 20.36 1.49
C ASN A 42 5.44 19.35 2.11
N GLY A 43 5.91 18.53 3.06
CA GLY A 43 5.12 17.49 3.71
C GLY A 43 5.17 16.12 3.03
N LYS A 44 5.92 15.96 1.93
CA LYS A 44 6.22 14.62 1.40
C LYS A 44 7.08 13.86 2.41
N SER A 45 6.58 12.73 2.90
CA SER A 45 7.31 11.82 3.78
C SER A 45 7.49 10.47 3.10
N SER A 46 8.69 9.89 3.25
CA SER A 46 9.01 8.52 2.84
C SER A 46 8.72 7.50 3.94
N GLU A 47 8.19 7.93 5.09
CA GLU A 47 7.87 7.06 6.21
C GLU A 47 6.73 6.10 5.85
N VAL A 48 7.05 4.82 5.83
CA VAL A 48 6.07 3.75 5.62
C VAL A 48 5.39 3.41 6.95
N CYS A 49 4.06 3.31 6.94
CA CYS A 49 3.30 2.91 8.11
C CYS A 49 3.48 1.40 8.38
N ASN A 50 4.00 1.03 9.56
CA ASN A 50 4.17 -0.36 10.01
C ASN A 50 3.44 -0.60 11.34
N ILE A 51 2.16 -0.24 11.39
CA ILE A 51 1.31 -0.42 12.58
C ILE A 51 0.37 -1.60 12.33
N VAL A 52 0.29 -2.50 13.30
CA VAL A 52 -0.65 -3.62 13.30
C VAL A 52 -1.75 -3.33 14.33
N LEU A 53 -2.98 -3.16 13.86
CA LEU A 53 -4.16 -2.96 14.69
C LEU A 53 -5.17 -4.09 14.48
N PRO A 54 -5.91 -4.49 15.54
CA PRO A 54 -7.06 -5.37 15.38
C PRO A 54 -8.17 -4.65 14.61
N PHE A 55 -8.84 -5.37 13.71
CA PHE A 55 -9.96 -4.82 12.95
C PHE A 55 -11.18 -4.60 13.84
N GLN A 56 -11.74 -3.39 13.79
CA GLN A 56 -12.90 -3.01 14.60
C GLN A 56 -14.21 -3.55 14.02
N VAL A 57 -14.43 -3.36 12.71
CA VAL A 57 -15.64 -3.84 12.02
C VAL A 57 -15.26 -4.38 10.65
N ILE A 58 -15.53 -5.68 10.43
CA ILE A 58 -15.45 -6.35 9.14
C ILE A 58 -16.85 -6.85 8.80
N GLU A 59 -17.47 -6.26 7.81
CA GLU A 59 -18.75 -6.68 7.24
C GLU A 59 -18.50 -7.57 6.02
N GLN A 60 -19.28 -8.63 5.87
CA GLN A 60 -19.21 -9.51 4.70
C GLN A 60 -20.32 -9.13 3.73
N VAL A 61 -19.95 -8.71 2.52
CA VAL A 61 -20.88 -8.17 1.51
C VAL A 61 -20.90 -9.10 0.30
N ASP A 62 -21.49 -10.27 0.47
CA ASP A 62 -21.56 -11.27 -0.61
C ASP A 62 -22.80 -11.11 -1.49
N GLU A 63 -23.81 -10.33 -1.04
CA GLU A 63 -24.98 -10.06 -1.86
C GLU A 63 -24.69 -8.96 -2.90
N PRO A 64 -24.81 -9.24 -4.20
CA PRO A 64 -24.56 -8.25 -5.23
C PRO A 64 -25.67 -7.18 -5.21
N ARG A 65 -25.31 -5.95 -4.80
CA ARG A 65 -26.21 -4.79 -4.80
C ARG A 65 -26.85 -4.63 -6.19
N ALA A 66 -28.18 -4.53 -6.25
CA ALA A 66 -28.87 -4.18 -7.49
C ALA A 66 -28.76 -2.66 -7.70
N GLU A 67 -28.15 -2.24 -8.80
CA GLU A 67 -28.01 -0.81 -9.14
C GLU A 67 -29.31 -0.23 -9.71
N GLU A 68 -30.12 -1.05 -10.39
CA GLU A 68 -31.45 -0.64 -10.89
C GLU A 68 -32.57 -1.67 -10.63
N PRO A 69 -33.84 -1.22 -10.48
CA PRO A 69 -34.98 -2.10 -10.21
C PRO A 69 -35.33 -3.06 -11.37
N VAL A 70 -34.88 -2.76 -12.59
CA VAL A 70 -35.01 -3.64 -13.75
C VAL A 70 -34.08 -4.85 -13.67
N ASP A 71 -32.92 -4.71 -13.03
CA ASP A 71 -31.96 -5.80 -12.87
C ASP A 71 -32.42 -6.83 -11.83
N SER A 72 -33.11 -6.40 -10.76
CA SER A 72 -33.66 -7.31 -9.75
C SER A 72 -34.58 -8.41 -10.32
N LYS A 73 -35.27 -8.17 -11.45
CA LYS A 73 -36.17 -9.16 -12.07
C LYS A 73 -35.47 -10.13 -13.03
N ARG A 74 -34.36 -9.72 -13.66
CA ARG A 74 -33.53 -10.59 -14.52
C ARG A 74 -32.58 -11.48 -13.70
N LYS A 75 -32.18 -11.03 -12.50
CA LYS A 75 -31.25 -11.75 -11.61
C LYS A 75 -31.81 -13.06 -11.03
N ASN A 76 -33.11 -13.19 -10.83
CA ASN A 76 -33.72 -14.34 -10.13
C ASN A 76 -33.69 -15.69 -10.86
N LYS A 77 -33.39 -15.73 -12.17
CA LYS A 77 -33.33 -17.00 -12.94
C LYS A 77 -31.92 -17.42 -13.33
N ASP A 78 -31.05 -16.47 -13.66
CA ASP A 78 -29.71 -16.78 -14.19
C ASP A 78 -28.59 -16.69 -13.14
N GLN A 79 -28.74 -15.87 -12.08
CA GLN A 79 -27.69 -15.72 -11.04
C GLN A 79 -27.74 -16.80 -9.96
N THR A 80 -28.91 -17.38 -9.71
CA THR A 80 -29.12 -18.51 -8.80
C THR A 80 -28.35 -19.76 -9.21
N LEU A 81 -28.00 -19.88 -10.50
CA LEU A 81 -27.21 -20.98 -11.05
C LEU A 81 -25.70 -20.72 -11.03
N LEU A 82 -25.26 -19.45 -11.01
CA LEU A 82 -23.84 -19.08 -11.06
C LEU A 82 -23.21 -18.90 -9.65
N PHE A 83 -24.01 -18.49 -8.67
CA PHE A 83 -23.60 -18.35 -7.29
C PHE A 83 -24.50 -19.24 -6.44
N SER A 84 -23.98 -20.37 -5.97
CA SER A 84 -24.66 -21.19 -4.98
C SER A 84 -24.74 -20.41 -3.66
N LEU A 85 -25.85 -19.71 -3.45
CA LEU A 85 -26.13 -18.88 -2.27
C LEU A 85 -26.89 -19.72 -1.23
N ASP A 86 -26.61 -19.51 0.06
CA ASP A 86 -27.37 -20.12 1.16
C ASP A 86 -28.75 -19.43 1.33
N GLU A 87 -29.61 -19.95 2.20
CA GLU A 87 -30.93 -19.37 2.52
C GLU A 87 -30.86 -17.92 3.05
N ARG A 88 -29.66 -17.42 3.35
CA ARG A 88 -29.36 -16.07 3.84
C ARG A 88 -28.61 -15.21 2.81
N GLY A 89 -28.53 -15.66 1.55
CA GLY A 89 -27.88 -14.91 0.47
C GLY A 89 -26.34 -14.90 0.52
N ARG A 90 -25.71 -15.82 1.27
CA ARG A 90 -24.24 -15.90 1.36
C ARG A 90 -23.67 -16.94 0.41
N GLN A 91 -22.52 -16.65 -0.17
CA GLN A 91 -21.85 -17.60 -1.06
C GLN A 91 -21.38 -18.84 -0.29
N LEU A 92 -21.78 -20.03 -0.75
CA LEU A 92 -21.53 -21.29 -0.03
C LEU A 92 -20.07 -21.78 -0.11
N LYS A 93 -19.32 -21.44 -1.19
CA LYS A 93 -17.92 -21.82 -1.41
C LYS A 93 -17.18 -20.79 -2.29
N GLY A 94 -15.89 -20.57 -2.01
CA GLY A 94 -14.99 -19.76 -2.84
C GLY A 94 -14.55 -18.47 -2.17
N TRP A 95 -14.54 -17.37 -2.92
CA TRP A 95 -14.19 -16.04 -2.44
C TRP A 95 -15.36 -15.41 -1.67
N THR A 96 -15.05 -14.46 -0.79
CA THR A 96 -16.04 -13.65 -0.06
C THR A 96 -15.56 -12.20 -0.06
N ASN A 97 -16.47 -11.24 -0.21
CA ASN A 97 -16.12 -9.83 -0.15
C ASN A 97 -16.21 -9.30 1.29
N LYS A 98 -15.25 -8.49 1.70
CA LYS A 98 -15.19 -7.88 3.04
C LYS A 98 -15.12 -6.37 2.94
N LEU A 99 -15.96 -5.69 3.72
CA LEU A 99 -15.94 -4.27 3.94
C LEU A 99 -15.33 -4.00 5.33
N ILE A 100 -14.21 -3.29 5.36
CA ILE A 100 -13.49 -2.95 6.59
C ILE A 100 -13.64 -1.45 6.82
N TRP A 101 -14.14 -1.07 7.99
CA TRP A 101 -14.30 0.34 8.36
C TRP A 101 -13.06 0.84 9.12
N GLY A 102 -12.43 1.92 8.66
CA GLY A 102 -11.27 2.54 9.31
C GLY A 102 -10.43 3.44 8.41
N ASP A 103 -9.30 3.93 8.93
CA ASP A 103 -8.29 4.67 8.15
C ASP A 103 -7.49 3.70 7.26
N ASN A 104 -7.56 3.90 5.95
CA ASN A 104 -6.88 3.09 4.94
C ASN A 104 -5.38 2.91 5.22
N LYS A 105 -4.68 3.93 5.72
CA LYS A 105 -3.23 3.85 5.99
C LYS A 105 -2.94 2.78 7.05
N LEU A 106 -3.77 2.70 8.09
CA LEU A 106 -3.61 1.75 9.19
C LEU A 106 -4.11 0.35 8.81
N ILE A 107 -5.24 0.28 8.09
CA ILE A 107 -5.82 -0.98 7.61
C ILE A 107 -4.85 -1.70 6.67
N LEU A 108 -4.27 -1.00 5.68
CA LEU A 108 -3.33 -1.60 4.74
C LEU A 108 -2.05 -2.08 5.44
N SER A 109 -1.54 -1.31 6.40
CA SER A 109 -0.38 -1.72 7.21
C SER A 109 -0.68 -2.99 8.01
N SER A 110 -1.88 -3.08 8.59
CA SER A 110 -2.33 -4.23 9.39
C SER A 110 -2.61 -5.47 8.53
N LEU A 111 -3.14 -5.32 7.31
CA LEU A 111 -3.33 -6.44 6.38
C LEU A 111 -2.00 -7.02 5.88
N ASN A 112 -0.99 -6.17 5.68
CA ASN A 112 0.31 -6.61 5.21
C ASN A 112 1.17 -7.27 6.30
N ASN A 113 1.14 -6.72 7.52
CA ASN A 113 2.06 -7.10 8.60
C ASN A 113 1.38 -7.83 9.77
N GLY A 114 0.04 -7.83 9.83
CA GLY A 114 -0.72 -8.44 10.90
C GLY A 114 -0.92 -9.95 10.71
N PRO A 115 -1.32 -10.66 11.78
CA PRO A 115 -1.66 -12.08 11.69
C PRO A 115 -2.94 -12.26 10.87
N LEU A 116 -2.87 -13.11 9.83
CA LEU A 116 -4.02 -13.56 9.03
C LEU A 116 -4.74 -14.72 9.72
#